data_AF-A0A2E7RII3-F1
#
_entry.id   AF-A0A2E7RII3-F1
#
_cell.length_a   1.000
_cell.length_b   1.000
_cell.length_c   1.000
_cell.angle_alpha   90.00
_cell.angle_beta   90.00
_cell.angle_gamma   90.00
#
_symmetry.space_group_name_H-M   'P 1'
#
loop_
_entity.id
_entity.type
_entity.pdbx_description
1 polymer ?
#
loop_
_entity_poly.entity_id
_entity_poly.type
_entity_poly.pdbx_seq_one_letter_code
_entity_poly.pdbx_strand_id
1 'polypeptide(L)'
;MVWEDEKAVAFRDIEPKAPVHVLVIPRKPYRNIGEGATEDPELMGHLLWVCSQIAEQEGIAESGYRVITNKGDEGGQSVDHLHFHILGGRQLGWTPS
;
A
#
# COMPACT_ATOMS: atom_id res chain seq x y z
N MET A 1 8.27 -4.42 -10.99
CA MET A 1 8.37 -3.47 -9.87
C MET A 1 8.15 -2.07 -10.41
N VAL A 2 7.53 -1.19 -9.61
CA VAL A 2 7.25 0.21 -9.97
C VAL A 2 8.00 1.20 -9.05
N TRP A 3 8.47 0.75 -7.88
CA TRP A 3 9.34 1.52 -6.99
C TRP A 3 10.34 0.60 -6.30
N GLU A 4 11.54 1.11 -6.04
CA GLU A 4 12.54 0.45 -5.22
C GLU A 4 13.45 1.48 -4.54
N ASP A 5 13.60 1.38 -3.22
CA ASP A 5 14.64 2.07 -2.47
C ASP A 5 15.23 1.16 -1.37
N GLU A 6 16.06 1.71 -0.48
CA GLU A 6 16.70 0.96 0.61
C GLU A 6 15.71 0.41 1.65
N LYS A 7 14.51 0.99 1.76
CA LYS A 7 13.52 0.70 2.81
C LYS A 7 12.28 0.00 2.27
N ALA A 8 11.90 0.24 1.02
CA ALA A 8 10.62 -0.17 0.44
C ALA A 8 10.75 -0.68 -1.00
N VAL A 9 9.81 -1.54 -1.37
CA VAL A 9 9.62 -2.03 -2.74
C VAL A 9 8.14 -1.88 -3.09
N ALA A 10 7.83 -1.55 -4.35
CA ALA A 10 6.47 -1.57 -4.84
C ALA A 10 6.31 -2.31 -6.16
N PHE A 11 5.18 -2.98 -6.32
CA PHE A 11 4.85 -3.76 -7.51
C PHE A 11 3.34 -3.82 -7.71
N ARG A 12 2.92 -4.06 -8.95
CA ARG A 12 1.51 -4.20 -9.30
C ARG A 12 0.96 -5.49 -8.68
N ASP A 13 -0.23 -5.40 -8.11
CA ASP A 13 -0.96 -6.57 -7.63
C ASP A 13 -1.32 -7.47 -8.84
N ILE A 14 -1.19 -8.79 -8.67
CA ILE A 14 -1.52 -9.76 -9.71
C ILE A 14 -3.03 -9.93 -9.89
N GLU A 15 -3.82 -9.59 -8.88
CA GLU A 15 -5.27 -9.58 -8.89
C GLU A 15 -5.83 -8.15 -8.65
N PRO A 16 -5.71 -7.25 -9.63
CA PRO A 16 -6.06 -5.85 -9.47
C PRO A 16 -7.56 -5.67 -9.12
N LYS A 17 -7.86 -4.86 -8.09
CA LYS A 17 -9.24 -4.49 -7.70
C LYS A 17 -9.65 -3.11 -8.24
N ALA A 18 -8.73 -2.41 -8.90
CA ALA A 18 -8.93 -1.17 -9.62
C ALA A 18 -7.94 -1.07 -10.79
N PRO A 19 -8.15 -0.20 -11.81
CA PRO A 19 -7.24 -0.04 -12.93
C PRO A 19 -5.79 0.21 -12.52
N VAL A 20 -5.58 1.01 -11.46
CA VAL A 20 -4.32 1.05 -10.73
C VAL A 20 -4.49 0.29 -9.43
N HIS A 21 -3.73 -0.79 -9.26
CA HIS A 21 -3.58 -1.52 -8.01
C HIS A 21 -2.11 -1.85 -7.78
N VAL A 22 -1.48 -1.14 -6.84
CA VAL A 22 -0.05 -1.31 -6.49
C VAL A 22 0.07 -1.65 -5.02
N LEU A 23 0.98 -2.56 -4.70
CA LEU A 23 1.37 -2.90 -3.34
C LEU A 23 2.70 -2.21 -2.99
N VAL A 24 2.77 -1.55 -1.85
CA VAL A 24 4.01 -1.02 -1.25
C VAL A 24 4.33 -1.83 -0.01
N ILE A 25 5.53 -2.42 0.03
CA ILE A 25 5.98 -3.26 1.15
C ILE A 25 7.30 -2.74 1.73
N PRO A 26 7.53 -2.85 3.05
CA PRO A 26 8.86 -2.67 3.61
C PRO A 26 9.74 -3.86 3.25
N ARG A 27 11.06 -3.62 3.17
CA ARG A 27 12.06 -4.71 3.15
C ARG A 27 12.18 -5.43 4.49
N LYS A 28 11.92 -4.71 5.58
CA LYS A 28 11.84 -5.31 6.92
C LYS A 28 10.61 -6.25 6.99
N PRO A 29 10.72 -7.44 7.58
CA PRO A 29 9.67 -8.46 7.56
C PRO A 29 8.59 -8.24 8.63
N TYR A 30 8.04 -7.02 8.71
CA TYR A 30 6.92 -6.75 9.63
C TYR A 30 5.69 -7.49 9.18
N ARG A 31 5.05 -8.26 10.08
CA ARG A 31 3.88 -9.07 9.68
C ARG A 31 2.68 -8.24 9.27
N ASN A 32 2.45 -7.09 9.92
CA ASN A 32 1.30 -6.22 9.66
C ASN A 32 1.55 -4.81 10.19
N ILE A 33 0.57 -3.93 10.00
CA ILE A 33 0.67 -2.51 10.39
C ILE A 33 0.89 -2.31 11.90
N GLY A 34 0.37 -3.22 12.74
CA GLY A 34 0.52 -3.11 14.19
C GLY A 34 1.97 -3.30 14.65
N GLU A 35 2.67 -4.25 14.03
CA GLU A 35 4.09 -4.50 14.29
C GLU A 35 4.94 -3.35 13.75
N GLY A 36 4.73 -2.97 12.48
CA GLY A 36 5.47 -1.88 11.85
C GLY A 36 5.31 -0.54 12.57
N ALA A 37 4.09 -0.17 12.98
CA ALA A 37 3.85 1.09 13.68
C ALA A 37 4.42 1.12 15.11
N THR A 38 4.53 -0.05 15.77
CA THR A 38 5.07 -0.14 17.12
C THR A 38 6.60 -0.15 17.11
N GLU A 39 7.20 -0.86 16.17
CA GLU A 39 8.65 -1.07 16.11
C GLU A 39 9.40 -0.02 15.29
N ASP A 40 8.77 0.56 14.26
CA ASP A 40 9.40 1.50 13.33
C ASP A 40 8.43 2.55 12.77
N PRO A 41 7.97 3.49 13.62
CA PRO A 41 7.03 4.53 13.21
C PRO A 41 7.58 5.46 12.11
N GLU A 42 8.90 5.66 12.05
CA GLU A 42 9.52 6.46 10.99
C GLU A 42 9.43 5.77 9.63
N LEU A 43 9.65 4.45 9.58
CA LEU A 43 9.43 3.68 8.35
C LEU A 43 7.97 3.74 7.90
N MET A 44 7.00 3.78 8.81
CA MET A 44 5.59 3.94 8.41
C MET A 44 5.36 5.27 7.68
N GLY A 45 5.98 6.35 8.17
CA GLY A 45 5.99 7.63 7.47
C GLY A 45 6.61 7.54 6.07
N HIS A 46 7.74 6.85 5.94
CA HIS A 46 8.39 6.60 4.65
C HIS A 46 7.49 5.82 3.69
N LEU A 47 6.84 4.75 4.15
CA LEU A 47 5.95 3.93 3.30
C LEU A 47 4.74 4.73 2.81
N LEU A 48 4.16 5.58 3.65
CA LEU A 48 3.05 6.46 3.25
C LEU A 48 3.51 7.53 2.25
N TRP A 49 4.72 8.08 2.43
CA TRP A 49 5.33 8.97 1.43
C TRP A 49 5.56 8.25 0.10
N VAL A 50 6.08 7.03 0.10
CA VAL A 50 6.22 6.22 -1.13
C VAL A 50 4.86 5.98 -1.81
N CYS A 51 3.79 5.77 -1.04
CA CYS A 51 2.45 5.65 -1.62
C CYS A 51 2.02 6.90 -2.40
N SER A 52 2.32 8.10 -1.90
CA SER A 52 1.99 9.34 -2.62
C SER A 52 2.83 9.50 -3.88
N GLN A 53 4.12 9.16 -3.82
CA GLN A 53 5.00 9.21 -5.00
C GLN A 53 4.54 8.25 -6.10
N ILE A 54 4.10 7.05 -5.75
CA ILE A 54 3.55 6.09 -6.71
C ILE A 54 2.24 6.62 -7.31
N ALA A 55 1.37 7.25 -6.51
CA ALA A 55 0.14 7.84 -7.04
C ALA A 55 0.40 8.95 -8.07
N GLU A 56 1.45 9.75 -7.88
CA GLU A 56 1.92 10.72 -8.89
C GLU A 56 2.42 10.01 -10.16
N GLN A 57 3.27 8.98 -10.02
CA GLN A 57 3.83 8.22 -11.14
C GLN A 57 2.76 7.47 -11.97
N GLU A 58 1.73 6.95 -11.31
CA GLU A 58 0.61 6.25 -11.96
C GLU A 58 -0.46 7.21 -12.51
N GLY A 59 -0.27 8.53 -12.35
CA GLY A 59 -1.18 9.55 -12.90
C GLY A 59 -2.54 9.61 -12.22
N ILE A 60 -2.64 9.16 -10.97
CA ILE A 60 -3.90 9.12 -10.19
C ILE A 60 -3.96 10.15 -9.06
N ALA A 61 -2.88 10.93 -8.83
CA ALA A 61 -2.80 11.90 -7.75
C ALA A 61 -3.96 12.91 -7.75
N GLU A 62 -4.22 13.55 -8.90
CA GLU A 62 -5.28 14.57 -9.03
C GLU A 62 -6.70 13.98 -9.06
N SER A 63 -6.87 12.82 -9.71
CA SER A 63 -8.17 12.13 -9.76
C SER A 63 -8.56 11.49 -8.43
N GLY A 64 -7.60 11.33 -7.52
CA GLY A 64 -7.75 10.66 -6.24
C GLY A 64 -7.47 9.16 -6.29
N TYR A 65 -7.16 8.63 -5.11
CA TYR A 65 -6.82 7.23 -4.87
C TYR A 65 -7.13 6.86 -3.41
N ARG A 66 -7.10 5.57 -3.09
CA ARG A 66 -7.23 5.07 -1.71
C ARG A 66 -5.98 4.27 -1.34
N VAL A 67 -5.45 4.54 -0.15
CA VAL A 67 -4.43 3.71 0.50
C VAL A 67 -5.11 2.83 1.56
N ILE A 68 -4.87 1.52 1.52
CA ILE A 68 -5.43 0.55 2.47
C ILE A 68 -4.31 -0.35 2.99
N THR A 69 -4.30 -0.65 4.29
CA THR A 69 -3.53 -1.76 4.85
C THR A 69 -4.46 -2.61 5.70
N ASN A 70 -4.30 -3.92 5.60
CA ASN A 70 -5.15 -4.89 6.30
C ASN A 70 -4.41 -5.48 7.50
N LYS A 71 -5.16 -5.90 8.53
CA LYS A 71 -4.61 -6.61 9.69
C LYS A 71 -5.54 -7.74 10.12
N GLY A 72 -5.00 -8.96 10.14
CA GLY A 72 -5.71 -10.17 10.57
C GLY A 72 -6.89 -10.56 9.67
N ASP A 73 -7.58 -11.64 10.04
CA ASP A 73 -8.62 -12.27 9.23
C ASP A 73 -9.80 -11.34 8.94
N GLU A 74 -10.33 -10.66 9.96
CA GLU A 74 -11.45 -9.72 9.79
C GLU A 74 -11.06 -8.46 9.02
N GLY A 75 -9.77 -8.11 9.02
CA GLY A 75 -9.24 -7.04 8.19
C GLY A 75 -8.96 -7.46 6.75
N GLY A 76 -9.09 -8.75 6.41
CA GLY A 76 -8.80 -9.27 5.06
C GLY A 76 -7.30 -9.33 4.74
N GLN A 77 -6.44 -9.56 5.73
CA GLN A 77 -5.02 -9.76 5.49
C GLN A 77 -4.76 -11.20 5.00
N SER A 78 -4.33 -11.35 3.75
CA SER A 78 -4.06 -12.67 3.14
C SER A 78 -2.60 -13.12 3.24
N VAL A 79 -1.67 -12.18 3.41
CA VAL A 79 -0.23 -12.43 3.52
C VAL A 79 0.32 -11.75 4.76
N ASP A 80 1.04 -12.50 5.59
CA ASP A 80 1.67 -12.05 6.84
C ASP A 80 2.97 -11.26 6.59
N HIS A 81 2.90 -10.27 5.71
CA HIS A 81 3.92 -9.25 5.49
C HIS A 81 3.21 -7.92 5.24
N LEU A 82 3.59 -6.85 5.93
CA LEU A 82 2.96 -5.53 5.82
C LEU A 82 2.95 -5.05 4.37
N HIS A 83 1.77 -4.72 3.86
CA HIS A 83 1.61 -4.15 2.53
C HIS A 83 0.52 -3.08 2.53
N PHE A 84 0.79 -1.98 1.84
CA PHE A 84 -0.18 -0.95 1.53
C PHE A 84 -0.67 -1.12 0.11
N HIS A 85 -1.99 -1.27 -0.06
CA HIS A 85 -2.66 -1.22 -1.34
C HIS A 85 -2.88 0.24 -1.75
N ILE A 86 -2.53 0.58 -2.99
CA ILE A 86 -2.88 1.83 -3.65
C ILE A 86 -3.89 1.48 -4.74
N LEU A 87 -5.12 1.97 -4.59
CA LEU A 87 -6.22 1.73 -5.53
C LEU A 87 -6.63 3.03 -6.21
N GLY A 88 -6.70 3.05 -7.54
CA GLY A 88 -7.09 4.24 -8.30
C GLY A 88 -7.43 3.97 -9.76
N GLY A 89 -7.58 5.05 -10.53
CA GLY A 89 -7.92 5.00 -11.97
C GLY A 89 -9.42 4.80 -12.24
N ARG A 90 -10.28 4.89 -11.22
CA ARG A 90 -11.74 4.93 -11.32
C ARG A 90 -12.35 5.51 -10.04
N GLN A 91 -13.62 5.88 -10.07
CA GLN A 91 -14.37 6.18 -8.84
C GLN A 91 -14.39 4.96 -7.91
N LEU A 92 -14.01 5.17 -6.65
CA LEU A 92 -14.11 4.17 -5.59
C LEU A 92 -15.38 4.41 -4.76
N GLY A 93 -16.04 3.33 -4.32
CA GLY A 93 -17.18 3.40 -3.42
C GLY A 93 -16.75 3.73 -1.99
N TRP A 94 -17.67 4.28 -1.17
CA TRP A 94 -17.34 4.70 0.21
C TRP A 94 -17.02 3.52 1.12
N THR A 95 -17.91 2.51 1.18
CA THR A 95 -17.68 1.30 1.96
C THR A 95 -16.53 0.51 1.34
N PRO A 96 -15.33 0.49 1.95
CA PRO A 96 -14.25 -0.36 1.50
C PRO A 96 -14.59 -1.78 1.96
N SER A 97 -14.89 -2.67 1.01
CA SER A 97 -14.99 -4.11 1.24
C SER A 97 -13.66 -4.78 0.97
#